data_AF-A0A349PIQ8-F1
#
_entry.id   AF-A0A349PIQ8-F1
#
_cell.length_a   1.000
_cell.length_b   1.000
_cell.length_c   1.000
_cell.angle_alpha   90.00
_cell.angle_beta   90.00
_cell.angle_gamma   90.00
#
_symmetry.space_group_name_H-M   'P 1'
#
loop_
_entity.id
_entity.type
_entity.pdbx_description
1 polymer ?
#
loop_
_entity_poly.entity_id
_entity_poly.type
_entity_poly.pdbx_seq_one_letter_code
_entity_poly.pdbx_strand_id
1 'polypeptide(L)'
;MNKFVYGSFAYEYELIRENRKTLGLTVMPDMSIFVKCPPKANAERIETFLKKKWFWLQKQLNFFKKFQKKIYKKEYISGESFLYLGRQYQLVVKRAKEDKVALQNGKLVFFTTQPVD
;
A
#
# COMPACT_ATOMS: atom_id res chain seq x y z
N MET A 1 4.40 -5.26 18.12
CA MET A 1 5.30 -4.55 17.19
C MET A 1 6.38 -3.83 17.98
N ASN A 2 7.62 -3.83 17.49
CA ASN A 2 8.75 -3.14 18.12
C ASN A 2 8.96 -1.78 17.46
N LYS A 3 9.63 -0.86 18.16
CA LYS A 3 9.92 0.48 17.66
C LYS A 3 11.42 0.73 17.61
N PHE A 4 11.86 1.38 16.54
CA PHE A 4 13.22 1.86 16.35
C PHE A 4 13.18 3.36 16.07
N VAL A 5 13.91 4.15 16.86
CA VAL A 5 13.98 5.60 16.72
C VAL A 5 15.41 5.97 16.34
N TYR A 6 15.54 6.83 15.32
CA TYR A 6 16.83 7.36 14.87
C TYR A 6 16.68 8.83 14.47
N GLY A 7 17.25 9.73 15.28
CA GLY A 7 17.03 11.17 15.12
C GLY A 7 15.55 11.51 15.27
N SER A 8 14.95 12.11 14.23
CA SER A 8 13.53 12.44 14.15
C SER A 8 12.66 11.34 13.51
N PHE A 9 13.24 10.22 13.10
CA PHE A 9 12.51 9.13 12.44
C PHE A 9 12.14 8.02 13.42
N ALA A 10 10.90 7.54 13.34
CA ALA A 10 10.41 6.38 14.07
C ALA A 10 9.92 5.31 13.08
N TYR A 11 10.34 4.06 13.32
CA TYR A 11 10.01 2.90 12.49
C TYR A 11 9.41 1.81 13.35
N GLU A 12 8.29 1.25 12.89
CA GLU A 12 7.71 0.05 13.48
C GLU A 12 8.21 -1.17 12.72
N TYR A 13 8.62 -2.20 13.45
CA TYR A 13 9.13 -3.42 12.86
C TYR A 13 8.70 -4.66 13.63
N GLU A 14 8.67 -5.77 12.91
CA GLU A 14 8.45 -7.09 13.49
C GLU A 14 9.80 -7.79 13.72
N LEU A 15 9.98 -8.32 14.93
CA LEU A 15 11.18 -9.05 15.30
C LEU A 15 10.90 -10.55 15.19
N ILE A 16 11.58 -11.20 14.25
CA ILE A 16 11.45 -12.64 14.01
C ILE A 16 12.73 -13.31 14.52
N ARG A 17 12.58 -14.20 15.52
CA ARG A 17 13.67 -15.03 16.03
C ARG A 17 13.69 -16.36 15.27
N GLU A 18 14.76 -16.60 14.52
CA GLU A 18 14.94 -17.81 13.71
C GLU A 18 16.31 -18.43 13.99
N ASN A 19 16.50 -19.72 13.68
CA ASN A 19 17.81 -20.36 13.77
C ASN A 19 18.74 -19.88 12.65
N ARG A 20 19.40 -18.74 12.87
CA ARG A 20 20.32 -18.10 11.94
C ARG A 20 21.55 -17.57 12.65
N LYS A 21 22.64 -17.37 11.90
CA LYS A 21 23.93 -16.86 12.44
C LYS A 21 24.03 -15.33 12.47
N THR A 22 23.31 -14.63 11.60
CA THR A 22 23.46 -13.17 11.37
C THR A 22 22.16 -12.41 11.62
N LEU A 23 22.23 -11.09 11.79
CA LEU A 23 21.06 -10.22 11.77
C LEU A 23 20.68 -9.90 10.32
N GLY A 24 19.38 -9.93 10.02
CA GLY A 24 18.82 -9.55 8.74
C GLY A 24 17.81 -8.43 8.90
N LEU A 25 17.79 -7.50 7.95
CA LEU A 25 16.77 -6.46 7.83
C LEU A 25 16.11 -6.61 6.46
N THR A 26 14.79 -6.69 6.45
CA THR A 26 13.99 -6.86 5.24
C THR A 26 12.89 -5.81 5.23
N VAL A 27 12.70 -5.16 4.08
CA VAL A 27 11.60 -4.23 3.84
C VAL A 27 10.77 -4.83 2.73
N MET A 28 9.47 -5.00 2.97
CA MET A 28 8.53 -5.52 1.99
C MET A 28 7.87 -4.38 1.19
N PRO A 29 7.34 -4.65 -0.03
CA PRO A 29 6.69 -3.63 -0.86
C PRO A 29 5.45 -2.98 -0.22
N ASP A 30 4.80 -3.66 0.72
CA ASP A 30 3.71 -3.15 1.56
C ASP A 30 4.19 -2.19 2.68
N MET A 31 5.50 -1.89 2.72
CA MET A 31 6.20 -1.07 3.72
C MET A 31 6.42 -1.76 5.08
N SER A 32 6.11 -3.05 5.20
CA SER A 32 6.40 -3.83 6.40
C SER A 32 7.91 -4.03 6.58
N ILE A 33 8.40 -3.85 7.82
CA ILE A 33 9.81 -3.98 8.18
C ILE A 33 9.99 -5.20 9.08
N PHE A 34 10.89 -6.10 8.69
CA PHE A 34 11.20 -7.31 9.43
C PHE A 34 12.67 -7.33 9.84
N VAL A 35 12.89 -7.57 11.13
CA VAL A 35 14.22 -7.80 11.68
C VAL A 35 14.32 -9.26 12.06
N LYS A 36 15.15 -10.00 11.33
CA LYS A 36 15.40 -11.42 11.60
C LYS A 36 16.65 -11.56 12.44
N CYS A 37 16.56 -12.18 13.60
CA CYS A 37 17.68 -12.33 14.51
C CYS A 37 17.87 -13.77 15.03
N PRO A 38 19.11 -14.14 15.41
CA PRO A 38 19.36 -15.36 16.17
C PRO A 38 18.59 -15.36 17.50
N PRO A 39 18.23 -16.52 18.07
CA PRO A 39 17.46 -16.59 19.32
C PRO A 39 18.19 -15.95 20.51
N LYS A 40 19.53 -15.99 20.49
CA LYS A 40 20.43 -15.43 21.52
C LYS A 40 20.87 -13.99 21.25
N ALA A 41 20.27 -13.29 20.28
CA ALA A 41 20.65 -11.91 19.99
C ALA A 41 20.10 -10.95 21.05
N ASN A 42 21.00 -10.16 21.65
CA ASN A 42 20.63 -9.10 22.60
C ASN A 42 20.00 -7.90 21.89
N ALA A 43 19.17 -7.17 22.62
CA ALA A 43 18.49 -5.95 22.13
C ALA A 43 19.48 -4.88 21.67
N GLU A 44 20.57 -4.63 22.41
CA GLU A 44 21.61 -3.66 22.04
C GLU A 44 22.27 -3.97 20.69
N ARG A 45 22.46 -5.27 20.40
CA ARG A 45 23.06 -5.71 19.13
C ARG A 45 22.12 -5.47 17.97
N ILE A 46 20.81 -5.67 18.19
CA ILE A 46 19.76 -5.36 17.21
C ILE A 46 19.70 -3.85 16.98
N GLU A 47 19.70 -3.04 18.03
CA GLU A 47 19.64 -1.58 17.92
C GLU A 47 20.87 -1.03 17.18
N THR A 48 22.07 -1.48 17.53
CA THR A 48 23.31 -1.09 16.84
C THR A 48 23.29 -1.49 15.37
N PHE A 49 22.77 -2.68 15.06
CA PHE A 49 22.61 -3.13 13.68
C PHE A 49 21.62 -2.26 12.91
N LEU A 50 20.48 -1.91 13.50
CA LEU A 50 19.48 -1.02 12.91
C LEU A 50 20.04 0.39 12.67
N LYS A 51 20.76 0.96 13.63
CA LYS A 51 21.46 2.26 13.46
C LYS A 51 22.42 2.22 12.27
N LYS A 52 23.26 1.19 12.17
CA LYS A 52 24.19 1.01 11.03
C LYS A 52 23.47 0.84 9.69
N LYS A 53 22.29 0.23 9.69
CA LYS A 53 21.48 -0.03 8.47
C LYS A 53 20.43 1.05 8.19
N TRP A 54 20.32 2.09 9.02
CA TRP A 54 19.28 3.10 8.90
C TRP A 54 19.24 3.75 7.51
N PHE A 55 20.39 4.13 6.96
CA PHE A 55 20.44 4.73 5.61
C PHE A 55 19.91 3.79 4.53
N TRP A 56 20.24 2.49 4.62
CA TRP A 56 19.72 1.48 3.71
C TRP A 56 18.21 1.27 3.89
N LEU A 57 17.72 1.22 5.14
CA LEU A 57 16.30 1.13 5.46
C LEU A 57 15.51 2.28 4.82
N GLN A 58 15.98 3.51 5.02
CA GLN A 58 15.34 4.69 4.46
C GLN A 58 15.35 4.68 2.94
N LYS A 59 16.45 4.24 2.31
CA LYS A 59 16.54 4.09 0.86
C LYS A 59 15.53 3.06 0.33
N GLN A 60 15.37 1.93 1.01
CA GLN A 60 14.39 0.90 0.62
C GLN A 60 12.95 1.37 0.78
N LEU A 61 12.61 2.01 1.91
CA LEU A 61 11.29 2.59 2.12
C LEU A 61 10.97 3.64 1.05
N ASN A 62 11.91 4.53 0.74
CA ASN A 62 11.74 5.52 -0.31
C ASN A 62 11.60 4.90 -1.70
N PHE A 63 12.27 3.78 -1.97
CA PHE A 63 12.11 3.03 -3.21
C PHE A 63 10.70 2.45 -3.31
N PHE A 64 10.24 1.70 -2.30
CA PHE A 64 8.90 1.09 -2.30
C PHE A 64 7.77 2.11 -2.27
N LYS A 65 7.98 3.26 -1.62
CA LYS A 65 7.03 4.38 -1.62
C LYS A 65 6.69 4.89 -3.02
N LYS A 66 7.59 4.75 -4.00
CA LYS A 66 7.31 5.11 -5.42
C LYS A 66 6.32 4.16 -6.08
N PHE A 67 6.22 2.93 -5.59
CA PHE A 67 5.33 1.89 -6.12
C PHE A 67 4.06 1.70 -5.30
N GLN A 68 3.92 2.43 -4.18
CA GLN A 68 2.67 2.54 -3.45
C GLN A 68 1.62 3.12 -4.41
N LYS A 69 0.81 2.23 -5.00
CA LYS A 69 -0.38 2.64 -5.72
C LYS A 69 -1.22 3.41 -4.72
N LYS A 70 -1.48 4.69 -5.01
CA LYS A 70 -2.61 5.36 -4.38
C LYS A 70 -3.83 4.56 -4.81
N ILE A 71 -4.31 3.67 -3.93
CA ILE A 71 -5.61 3.04 -4.10
C ILE A 71 -6.59 4.18 -3.86
N TYR A 72 -6.89 4.93 -4.91
CA TYR A 72 -8.02 5.84 -4.90
C TYR A 72 -9.24 4.96 -4.67
N LYS A 73 -9.91 5.17 -3.54
CA LYS A 73 -11.23 4.60 -3.34
C LYS A 73 -12.09 5.20 -4.45
N LYS A 74 -12.60 4.35 -5.33
CA LYS A 74 -13.48 4.81 -6.39
C LYS A 74 -14.76 5.34 -5.78
N GLU A 75 -15.13 6.54 -6.17
CA GLU A 75 -16.32 7.21 -5.65
C GLU A 75 -17.55 6.87 -6.49
N TYR A 76 -17.35 6.23 -7.65
CA TYR A 76 -18.42 5.82 -8.58
C TYR A 76 -19.28 6.98 -9.03
N ILE A 77 -18.67 8.17 -9.11
CA ILE A 77 -19.31 9.40 -9.56
C ILE A 77 -19.22 9.54 -11.09
N SER A 78 -20.20 10.24 -11.66
CA SER A 78 -20.20 10.57 -13.09
C SER A 78 -18.92 11.34 -13.44
N GLY A 79 -18.21 10.88 -14.46
CA GLY A 79 -16.93 11.46 -14.92
C GLY A 79 -15.70 10.64 -14.54
N GLU A 80 -15.78 9.75 -13.54
CA GLU A 80 -14.67 8.88 -13.14
C GLU A 80 -14.37 7.81 -14.20
N SER A 81 -13.10 7.42 -14.36
CA SER A 81 -12.69 6.37 -15.30
C SER A 81 -12.68 4.97 -14.68
N PHE A 82 -13.27 3.99 -15.37
CA PHE A 82 -13.36 2.59 -14.95
C PHE A 82 -12.84 1.64 -16.02
N LEU A 83 -12.15 0.58 -15.58
CA LEU A 83 -11.78 -0.52 -16.45
C LEU A 83 -12.95 -1.50 -16.56
N TYR A 84 -13.37 -1.77 -17.79
CA TYR A 84 -14.34 -2.82 -18.11
C TYR A 84 -13.77 -3.66 -19.25
N LEU A 85 -13.62 -4.97 -19.02
CA LEU A 85 -13.01 -5.92 -19.97
C LEU A 85 -11.67 -5.43 -20.56
N GLY A 86 -10.83 -4.83 -19.71
CA GLY A 86 -9.48 -4.36 -20.08
C GLY A 86 -9.43 -3.02 -20.82
N ARG A 87 -10.57 -2.35 -21.05
CA ARG A 87 -10.62 -1.01 -21.65
C ARG A 87 -11.10 0.01 -20.63
N GLN A 88 -10.53 1.22 -20.69
CA GLN A 88 -10.89 2.32 -19.82
C GLN A 88 -12.09 3.07 -20.40
N TYR A 89 -13.15 3.21 -19.61
CA TYR A 89 -14.39 3.88 -19.95
C TYR A 89 -14.70 4.96 -18.92
N GLN A 90 -15.25 6.08 -19.36
CA GLN A 90 -15.79 7.08 -18.44
C GLN A 90 -17.15 6.61 -17.91
N LEU A 91 -17.32 6.62 -16.59
CA LEU A 91 -18.60 6.36 -15.95
C LEU A 91 -19.52 7.56 -16.16
N VAL A 92 -20.78 7.30 -16.50
CA VAL A 92 -21.82 8.32 -16.57
C VAL A 92 -23.01 7.80 -15.80
N VAL A 93 -23.40 8.49 -14.74
CA VAL A 93 -24.60 8.13 -13.96
C VAL A 93 -25.76 9.00 -14.46
N LYS A 94 -26.89 8.37 -14.80
CA LYS A 94 -28.10 9.02 -15.27
C LYS A 94 -29.30 8.52 -14.48
N ARG A 95 -30.21 9.42 -14.16
CA ARG A 95 -31.51 9.04 -13.58
C ARG A 95 -32.40 8.39 -14.64
N ALA A 96 -33.05 7.29 -14.28
CA ALA A 96 -33.96 6.55 -15.16
C ALA A 96 -35.11 5.91 -14.35
N LYS A 97 -36.05 5.29 -15.06
CA LYS A 97 -37.17 4.54 -14.45
C LYS A 97 -36.78 3.14 -14.00
N GLU A 98 -35.67 2.62 -14.50
CA GLU A 98 -35.18 1.27 -14.25
C GLU A 98 -33.66 1.30 -14.09
N ASP A 99 -33.15 0.45 -13.19
CA ASP A 99 -31.73 0.29 -12.97
C ASP A 99 -31.12 -0.58 -14.08
N LYS A 100 -30.19 -0.02 -14.85
CA LYS A 100 -29.51 -0.75 -15.92
C LYS A 100 -28.11 -0.21 -16.19
N VAL A 101 -27.25 -1.05 -16.73
CA VAL A 101 -25.89 -0.65 -17.17
C VAL A 101 -25.78 -0.86 -18.68
N ALA A 102 -25.28 0.13 -19.39
CA ALA A 102 -25.04 0.05 -20.82
C ALA A 102 -23.68 0.63 -21.19
N LEU A 103 -23.03 0.02 -22.19
CA LEU A 103 -21.84 0.59 -22.80
C LEU A 103 -22.24 1.35 -24.08
N GLN A 104 -22.14 2.67 -24.06
CA GLN A 104 -22.59 3.54 -25.16
C GLN A 104 -21.53 4.60 -25.46
N ASN A 105 -21.17 4.78 -26.73
CA ASN A 105 -20.24 5.83 -27.18
C ASN A 105 -18.90 5.85 -26.42
N GLY A 106 -18.34 4.68 -26.09
CA GLY A 106 -17.10 4.61 -25.31
C GLY A 106 -17.26 5.07 -23.85
N LYS A 107 -18.48 5.07 -23.31
CA LYS A 107 -18.81 5.38 -21.92
C LYS A 107 -19.57 4.24 -21.28
N LEU A 108 -19.34 4.04 -19.99
CA LEU A 108 -20.06 3.08 -19.17
C LEU A 108 -21.20 3.84 -18.48
N VAL A 109 -22.42 3.66 -18.95
CA VAL A 109 -23.59 4.42 -18.49
C VAL A 109 -24.38 3.60 -17.48
N PHE A 110 -24.51 4.15 -16.28
CA PHE A 110 -25.32 3.60 -15.20
C PHE A 110 -26.63 4.38 -15.17
N PHE A 111 -27.72 3.69 -15.39
CA PHE A 111 -29.06 4.22 -15.22
C PHE A 111 -29.54 3.80 -13.84
N THR A 112 -29.97 4.75 -13.01
CA THR A 112 -30.47 4.47 -11.68
C THR A 112 -31.79 5.20 -11.41
N THR A 113 -32.65 4.54 -10.65
CA THR A 113 -33.90 5.09 -10.11
C THR A 113 -33.66 6.06 -8.96
N GLN A 114 -32.48 5.96 -8.32
CA GLN A 114 -32.09 6.85 -7.24
C GLN A 114 -31.74 8.26 -7.76
N PRO A 115 -31.94 9.31 -6.94
CA PRO A 115 -31.45 10.64 -7.27
C PRO A 115 -29.92 10.60 -7.44
N VAL A 116 -29.46 11.28 -8.49
CA VAL A 116 -28.02 11.46 -8.78
C VAL A 116 -27.73 12.90 -8.37
N ASP A 117 -26.96 13.08 -7.29
CA ASP A 117 -26.45 14.39 -6.84
C ASP A 117 -25.23 14.82 -7.65
#